data_AF-A0A377XA16-F1
#
_entry.id   AF-A0A377XA16-F1
#
_cell.length_a   1.000
_cell.length_b   1.000
_cell.length_c   1.000
_cell.angle_alpha   90.00
_cell.angle_beta   90.00
_cell.angle_gamma   90.00
#
_symmetry.space_group_name_H-M   'P 1'
#
loop_
_entity.id
_entity.type
_entity.pdbx_description
1 polymer ?
#
loop_
_entity_poly.entity_id
_entity_poly.type
_entity_poly.pdbx_seq_one_letter_code
_entity_poly.pdbx_strand_id
1 'polypeptide(L)' 'MPYLSPNALADDRIGGGHPEGLFEAWANLYRRYAQAIDATDRDDRAFLQDFWYPDVEAGAARRLLGRAVRQIG' A
#
# COMPACT_ATOMS: atom_id res chain seq x y z
N MET A 1 16.95 -5.71 11.14
CA MET A 1 16.26 -6.04 12.40
C MET A 1 15.71 -7.46 12.31
N PRO A 2 16.13 -8.40 13.19
CA PRO A 2 15.86 -9.84 13.00
C PRO A 2 14.40 -10.27 13.24
N TYR A 3 13.53 -9.37 13.70
CA TYR A 3 12.11 -9.65 13.98
C TYR A 3 11.14 -9.08 12.92
N LEU A 4 11.63 -8.27 11.97
CA LEU A 4 10.81 -7.71 10.90
C LEU A 4 10.80 -8.66 9.70
N SER A 5 9.63 -8.82 9.08
CA SER A 5 9.53 -9.59 7.84
C SER A 5 10.34 -8.90 6.73
N PRO A 6 10.81 -9.64 5.70
CA PRO A 6 11.52 -9.03 4.57
C PRO A 6 10.73 -7.91 3.90
N ASN A 7 9.41 -8.04 3.86
CA ASN A 7 8.50 -7.01 3.31
C ASN A 7 8.46 -5.75 4.18
N ALA A 8 8.60 -5.87 5.50
CA ALA A 8 8.68 -4.72 6.39
C ALA A 8 10.03 -4.00 6.23
N LEU A 9 11.12 -4.75 6.08
CA LEU A 9 12.46 -4.18 5.84
C LEU A 9 12.56 -3.45 4.49
N ALA A 10 11.73 -3.79 3.51
CA ALA A 10 11.70 -3.11 2.21
C ALA A 10 11.07 -1.71 2.26
N ASP A 11 10.32 -1.42 3.32
CA ASP A 11 9.67 -0.12 3.54
C ASP A 11 10.41 0.73 4.59
N ASP A 12 11.34 0.17 5.35
CA ASP A 12 12.23 0.88 6.26
C ASP A 12 13.17 1.81 5.47
N ARG A 13 13.16 3.11 5.79
CA ARG A 13 14.00 4.14 5.15
C ARG A 13 15.21 4.54 5.98
N ILE A 14 15.20 4.31 7.29
CA ILE A 14 16.36 4.51 8.19
C ILE A 14 16.49 3.31 9.14
N GLY A 15 17.73 2.90 9.44
CA GLY A 15 18.02 1.79 10.37
C GLY A 15 17.32 1.96 11.72
N GLY A 16 16.76 0.87 12.24
CA GLY A 16 15.90 0.95 13.41
C GLY A 16 16.59 1.57 14.64
N GLY A 17 15.85 2.47 15.30
CA GLY A 17 16.38 3.45 16.26
C GLY A 17 16.06 4.89 15.87
N HIS A 18 15.60 5.13 14.63
CA HIS A 18 15.08 6.41 14.15
C HIS A 18 13.55 6.35 14.06
N PRO A 19 12.80 7.30 14.64
CA PRO A 19 11.36 7.29 14.55
C PRO A 19 10.92 7.62 13.13
N GLU A 20 10.41 6.61 12.41
CA GLU A 20 9.58 6.83 11.23
C GLU A 20 8.13 7.04 11.65
N GLY A 21 7.39 7.86 10.91
CA GLY A 21 6.03 8.25 11.25
C GLY A 21 5.09 8.25 10.05
N LEU A 22 4.04 9.06 10.17
CA LEU A 22 2.97 9.12 9.18
C LEU A 22 3.49 9.56 7.79
N PHE A 23 4.47 10.48 7.73
CA PHE A 23 5.00 10.96 6.46
C PHE A 23 5.77 9.90 5.69
N GLU A 24 6.56 9.08 6.38
CA GLU A 24 7.29 7.96 5.78
C GLU A 24 6.32 6.90 5.26
N ALA A 25 5.25 6.62 5.99
CA ALA A 25 4.17 5.74 5.55
C ALA A 25 3.48 6.25 4.27
N TRP A 26 3.16 7.54 4.20
CA TRP A 26 2.58 8.16 3.00
C TRP A 26 3.56 8.14 1.82
N ALA A 27 4.82 8.46 2.04
CA ALA A 27 5.82 8.39 0.99
C ALA A 27 6.07 6.94 0.52
N ASN A 28 5.90 5.93 1.37
CA ASN A 28 5.95 4.52 0.96
C ASN A 28 4.73 4.15 0.10
N LEU A 29 3.55 4.66 0.45
CA LEU A 29 2.34 4.49 -0.35
C LEU A 29 2.48 5.11 -1.75
N TYR A 30 2.96 6.35 -1.84
CA TYR A 30 3.20 7.01 -3.12
C TYR A 30 4.26 6.30 -3.96
N ARG A 31 5.30 5.74 -3.34
CA ARG A 31 6.29 4.91 -4.04
C ARG A 31 5.64 3.68 -4.68
N ARG A 32 4.75 2.99 -3.96
CA ARG A 32 4.03 1.83 -4.50
C ARG A 32 3.14 2.22 -5.69
N TYR A 33 2.46 3.36 -5.63
CA TYR A 33 1.70 3.87 -6.78
C TYR A 33 2.58 4.15 -8.00
N ALA A 34 3.75 4.77 -7.80
CA ALA A 34 4.68 5.02 -8.90
C ALA A 34 5.19 3.71 -9.54
N GLN A 35 5.47 2.68 -8.74
CA GLN A 35 5.88 1.36 -9.23
C GLN A 35 4.77 0.68 -10.04
N ALA A 36 3.51 0.81 -9.62
CA ALA A 36 2.37 0.27 -10.36
C ALA A 36 2.11 1.01 -11.68
N ILE A 37 2.27 2.33 -11.71
CA ILE A 37 2.15 3.15 -12.94
C ILE A 37 3.22 2.75 -13.95
N ASP A 38 4.48 2.69 -13.53
CA ASP A 38 5.60 2.29 -14.39
C ASP A 38 5.45 0.86 -14.93
N ALA A 39 5.02 -0.09 -14.09
CA ALA A 39 4.73 -1.46 -14.53
C ALA A 39 3.55 -1.54 -15.51
N THR A 40 2.55 -0.67 -15.35
CA THR A 40 1.43 -0.56 -16.29
C THR A 40 1.88 -0.02 -17.64
N ASP A 41 2.71 1.03 -17.65
CA ASP A 41 3.27 1.61 -18.88
C ASP A 41 4.15 0.62 -19.65
N ARG A 42 4.77 -0.34 -18.94
CA ARG A 42 5.59 -1.43 -19.52
C ARG A 42 4.80 -2.70 -19.89
N ASP A 43 3.49 -2.74 -19.68
CA ASP A 43 2.62 -3.94 -19.79
C ASP A 43 3.15 -5.15 -18.98
N ASP A 44 3.78 -4.90 -17.83
CA ASP A 44 4.39 -5.91 -16.96
C ASP A 44 3.34 -6.57 -16.05
N ARG A 45 2.49 -7.39 -16.67
CA ARG A 45 1.35 -8.02 -16.00
C ARG A 45 1.74 -9.03 -14.93
N ALA A 46 2.92 -9.64 -15.06
CA ALA A 46 3.43 -10.58 -14.06
C ALA A 46 3.74 -9.86 -12.75
N PHE A 47 4.41 -8.70 -12.83
CA PHE A 47 4.65 -7.85 -11.66
C PHE A 47 3.34 -7.34 -11.04
N LEU A 48 2.41 -6.85 -11.85
CA LEU A 48 1.15 -6.27 -11.36
C LEU A 48 0.25 -7.30 -10.64
N GLN A 49 0.33 -8.59 -10.98
CA GLN A 49 -0.47 -9.64 -10.34
C GLN A 49 -0.03 -9.92 -8.90
N ASP A 50 1.28 -9.88 -8.64
CA ASP A 50 1.85 -10.21 -7.33
C ASP A 50 2.16 -8.97 -6.48
N PHE A 51 2.08 -7.76 -7.06
CA PHE A 51 2.44 -6.52 -6.39
C PHE A 51 1.26 -5.89 -5.63
N TRP A 52 1.42 -5.74 -4.32
CA TRP A 52 0.40 -5.10 -3.48
C TRP A 52 0.52 -3.57 -3.49
N TYR A 53 -0.58 -2.92 -3.88
CA TYR A 53 -0.87 -1.50 -3.68
C TYR A 53 -2.40 -1.32 -3.55
N PRO A 54 -2.91 -0.26 -2.90
CA PRO A 54 -4.35 -0.06 -2.77
C PRO A 54 -4.95 0.36 -4.12
N ASP A 55 -5.57 -0.59 -4.79
CA ASP A 55 -6.17 -0.44 -6.11
C ASP A 55 -7.63 0.06 -6.05
N VAL A 56 -8.29 0.13 -7.22
CA VAL A 56 -9.69 0.57 -7.33
C VAL A 56 -10.65 -0.34 -6.57
N GLU A 57 -10.36 -1.64 -6.48
CA GLU A 57 -11.18 -2.60 -5.74
C GLU A 57 -11.05 -2.39 -4.22
N ALA A 58 -9.86 -2.06 -3.73
CA ALA A 58 -9.66 -1.60 -2.35
C ALA A 58 -10.47 -0.32 -2.07
N GLY A 59 -10.60 0.58 -3.05
CA GLY A 59 -11.50 1.73 -2.99
C GLY A 59 -12.99 1.37 -3.01
N ALA A 60 -13.39 0.34 -3.76
CA ALA A 60 -14.77 -0.14 -3.85
C ALA A 60 -15.27 -0.80 -2.54
N ALA A 61 -14.35 -1.27 -1.68
CA ALA A 61 -14.65 -1.69 -0.31
C ALA A 61 -15.29 -0.58 0.56
N ARG A 62 -15.29 0.68 0.10
CA ARG A 62 -16.11 1.79 0.64
C ARG A 62 -17.61 1.47 0.70
N ARG A 63 -18.08 0.39 0.06
CA ARG A 63 -19.44 -0.17 0.24
C ARG A 63 -19.75 -0.54 1.70
N LEU A 64 -18.75 -0.72 2.58
CA LEU A 64 -18.97 -0.95 4.01
C LEU A 64 -19.56 0.27 4.73
N LEU A 65 -19.16 1.50 4.37
CA LEU A 65 -19.75 2.73 4.93
C LEU A 65 -21.23 2.88 4.52
N GLY A 66 -21.55 2.57 3.26
CA GLY A 66 -22.95 2.61 2.78
C GLY A 66 -23.87 1.58 3.44
N ARG A 67 -23.33 0.42 3.88
CA ARG A 67 -24.07 -0.57 4.67
C ARG A 67 -24.24 -0.13 6.12
N ALA A 68 -23.21 0.44 6.73
CA ALA A 68 -23.27 0.96 8.09
C ALA A 68 -24.33 2.07 8.25
N VAL A 69 -24.44 2.98 7.27
CA VAL A 69 -25.47 4.03 7.27
C VAL A 69 -26.89 3.47 7.12
N ARG A 70 -27.08 2.36 6.38
CA ARG A 70 -28.39 1.70 6.20
C ARG A 70 -28.86 0.89 7.40
N GLN A 71 -27.98 0.50 8.33
CA GLN A 71 -28.38 -0.21 9.55
C GLN A 71 -28.81 0.73 10.69
N ILE A 72 -28.67 2.04 10.50
CA ILE A 72 -28.99 3.07 11.51
C ILE A 72 -30.35 3.76 11.24
N GLY A 73 -30.95 3.57 10.06
CA GLY A 73 -32.28 4.08 9.71
C GLY A 73 -33.33 2.98 9.66
#